data_AF-A0A0N0IRI2-F1
#
_entry.id   AF-A0A0N0IRI2-F1
#
_cell.length_a   1.000
_cell.length_b   1.000
_cell.length_c   1.000
_cell.angle_alpha   90.00
_cell.angle_beta   90.00
_cell.angle_gamma   90.00
#
_symmetry.space_group_name_H-M   'P 1'
#
loop_
_entity.id
_entity.type
_entity.pdbx_description
1 polymer ?
#
loop_
_entity_poly.entity_id
_entity_poly.type
_entity_poly.pdbx_seq_one_letter_code
_entity_poly.pdbx_strand_id
1 'polypeptide(L)'
;MTALEQARLDVEEALRRYWECVKAEEEEYAEDYERVTFMEYEAPAPDPCAEAFSRLVAAVRAYEKASGRRDDLDLGALRNQVYEALDRG
;
A
#
# COMPACT_ATOMS: atom_id res chain seq x y z
N MET A 1 -10.43 20.40 12.36
CA MET A 1 -10.25 19.12 11.67
C MET A 1 -11.42 18.23 11.95
N THR A 2 -12.15 17.84 10.92
CA THR A 2 -13.21 16.84 10.95
C THR A 2 -12.62 15.43 10.96
N ALA A 3 -13.42 14.44 11.35
CA ALA A 3 -13.01 13.03 11.28
C ALA A 3 -12.65 12.61 9.84
N LEU A 4 -13.33 13.18 8.84
CA LEU A 4 -13.06 12.95 7.43
C LEU A 4 -11.70 13.50 6.99
N GLU A 5 -11.37 14.73 7.40
CA GLU A 5 -10.07 15.33 7.11
C GLU A 5 -8.92 14.56 7.77
N GLN A 6 -9.09 14.11 9.01
CA GLN A 6 -8.10 13.27 9.68
C GLN A 6 -7.90 11.95 8.93
N ALA A 7 -9.00 11.26 8.58
CA ALA A 7 -8.91 10.00 7.86
C ALA A 7 -8.27 10.15 6.47
N ARG A 8 -8.46 11.30 5.81
CA ARG A 8 -7.75 11.61 4.56
C ARG A 8 -6.25 11.72 4.77
N LEU A 9 -5.82 12.46 5.79
CA LEU A 9 -4.40 12.60 6.14
C LEU A 9 -3.77 11.24 6.47
N ASP A 10 -4.51 10.37 7.17
CA ASP A 10 -4.06 9.03 7.51
C ASP A 10 -3.88 8.16 6.25
N VAL A 11 -4.74 8.31 5.24
CA VAL A 11 -4.58 7.65 3.92
C VAL A 11 -3.34 8.18 3.20
N GLU A 12 -3.15 9.50 3.17
CA GLU A 12 -1.99 10.12 2.52
C GLU A 12 -0.66 9.69 3.18
N GLU A 13 -0.64 9.61 4.52
CA GLU A 13 0.52 9.08 5.26
C GLU A 13 0.76 7.60 4.96
N ALA A 14 -0.28 6.77 4.96
CA ALA A 14 -0.15 5.35 4.67
C ALA A 14 0.33 5.09 3.24
N LEU A 15 -0.16 5.88 2.28
CA LEU A 15 0.28 5.83 0.87
C LEU A 15 1.75 6.20 0.74
N ARG A 16 2.19 7.26 1.43
CA ARG A 16 3.60 7.66 1.45
C ARG A 16 4.48 6.56 2.03
N ARG A 17 4.10 5.96 3.17
CA ARG A 17 4.87 4.87 3.79
C ARG A 17 4.97 3.63 2.90
N TYR A 18 3.91 3.31 2.17
CA TYR A 18 3.95 2.23 1.19
C TYR A 18 4.99 2.52 0.10
N TRP A 19 4.98 3.72 -0.48
CA TRP A 19 5.98 4.10 -1.49
C TRP A 19 7.41 4.17 -0.95
N GLU A 20 7.59 4.64 0.30
CA GLU A 20 8.90 4.61 0.95
C GLU A 20 9.42 3.18 1.14
N CYS A 21 8.53 2.23 1.43
CA CYS A 21 8.89 0.81 1.50
C CYS A 21 9.29 0.25 0.12
N VAL A 22 8.47 0.49 -0.91
CA VAL A 22 8.76 0.04 -2.28
C VAL A 22 10.09 0.63 -2.77
N LYS A 23 10.33 1.92 -2.53
CA LYS A 23 11.57 2.58 -2.91
C LYS A 23 12.78 2.01 -2.16
N ALA A 24 12.62 1.68 -0.88
CA ALA A 24 13.69 1.06 -0.10
C ALA A 24 14.05 -0.33 -0.65
N GLU A 25 13.08 -1.14 -1.07
CA GLU A 25 13.34 -2.39 -1.78
C GLU A 25 14.05 -2.16 -3.12
N GLU A 26 13.59 -1.20 -3.91
CA GLU A 26 14.23 -0.89 -5.21
C GLU A 26 15.69 -0.43 -5.04
N GLU A 27 16.01 0.33 -3.99
CA GLU A 27 17.38 0.76 -3.66
C GLU A 27 18.25 -0.39 -3.11
N GLU A 28 17.68 -1.31 -2.33
CA GLU A 28 18.40 -2.45 -1.75
C GLU A 28 18.76 -3.53 -2.79
N TYR A 29 18.00 -3.64 -3.89
CA TYR A 29 18.25 -4.59 -4.99
C TYR A 29 18.97 -3.99 -6.21
N ALA A 30 19.38 -2.71 -6.17
CA ALA A 30 20.04 -2.05 -7.29
C ALA A 30 21.48 -2.55 -7.56
N GLU A 31 22.16 -3.17 -6.58
CA GLU A 31 23.57 -3.56 -6.69
C GLU A 31 23.82 -5.01 -7.14
N ASP A 32 22.77 -5.83 -7.32
CA ASP A 32 22.89 -7.25 -7.72
C ASP A 32 21.83 -7.68 -8.79
N TYR A 33 21.46 -6.76 -9.68
CA TYR A 33 20.48 -7.02 -10.76
C TYR A 33 20.97 -8.02 -11.83
N GLU A 34 22.18 -8.58 -11.69
CA GLU A 34 22.73 -9.62 -12.56
C GLU A 34 23.14 -10.89 -11.80
N ARG A 35 22.35 -11.47 -10.87
CA ARG A 35 22.59 -12.91 -10.52
C ARG A 35 21.57 -13.78 -9.76
N VAL A 36 20.25 -13.55 -9.72
CA VAL A 36 19.36 -14.60 -9.15
C VAL A 36 18.00 -14.74 -9.84
N THR A 37 17.98 -14.93 -11.16
CA THR A 37 16.86 -15.60 -11.84
C THR A 37 17.02 -17.13 -11.74
N PHE A 38 17.16 -17.68 -10.52
CA PHE A 38 17.28 -19.14 -10.34
C PHE A 38 16.95 -19.56 -8.90
N MET A 39 15.65 -19.74 -8.59
CA MET A 39 15.09 -20.86 -7.81
C MET A 39 13.65 -20.53 -7.39
N GLU A 40 12.70 -21.25 -7.98
CA GLU A 40 11.31 -21.29 -7.53
C GLU A 40 11.17 -22.12 -6.23
N TYR A 41 10.10 -21.83 -5.47
CA TYR A 41 9.46 -22.63 -4.40
C TYR A 41 10.12 -22.70 -3.00
N GLU A 42 9.57 -21.94 -2.04
CA GLU A 42 8.81 -22.43 -0.86
C GLU A 42 8.50 -21.25 0.09
N ALA A 43 7.22 -20.87 0.16
CA ALA A 43 6.67 -19.65 0.77
C ALA A 43 6.98 -18.36 -0.02
N PRO A 44 5.97 -17.56 -0.44
CA PRO A 44 6.26 -16.21 -0.89
C PRO A 44 7.05 -15.54 0.23
N ALA A 45 8.26 -15.03 -0.08
CA ALA A 45 8.99 -14.20 0.87
C ALA A 45 8.00 -13.16 1.40
N PRO A 46 7.92 -12.93 2.72
CA PRO A 46 6.99 -11.96 3.26
C PRO A 46 7.32 -10.63 2.59
N ASP A 47 6.43 -10.18 1.72
CA ASP A 47 6.56 -8.90 1.02
C ASP A 47 6.68 -7.84 2.13
N PRO A 48 7.85 -7.20 2.28
CA PRO A 48 8.11 -6.32 3.41
C PRO A 48 7.18 -5.10 3.38
N CYS A 49 6.57 -4.82 2.23
CA CYS A 49 5.59 -3.77 2.03
C CYS A 49 4.14 -4.23 2.17
N ALA A 50 3.86 -5.53 2.37
CA ALA A 50 2.50 -6.05 2.58
C ALA A 50 1.84 -5.50 3.85
N GLU A 51 2.61 -5.26 4.92
CA GLU A 51 2.08 -4.61 6.12
C GLU A 51 1.71 -3.15 5.83
N ALA A 52 2.56 -2.42 5.09
CA ALA A 52 2.29 -1.05 4.68
C ALA A 52 1.05 -0.96 3.78
N PHE A 53 0.90 -1.90 2.83
CA PHE A 53 -0.29 -2.01 1.99
C PHE A 53 -1.55 -2.33 2.81
N SER A 54 -1.47 -3.25 3.76
CA SER A 54 -2.59 -3.59 4.65
C SER A 54 -3.02 -2.39 5.48
N ARG A 55 -2.06 -1.58 5.96
CA ARG A 55 -2.34 -0.31 6.65
C ARG A 55 -3.00 0.72 5.74
N LEU A 56 -2.57 0.83 4.48
CA LEU A 56 -3.23 1.68 3.48
C LEU A 56 -4.69 1.26 3.26
N VAL A 57 -4.96 -0.04 3.06
CA VAL A 57 -6.33 -0.55 2.90
C VAL A 57 -7.17 -0.24 4.14
N ALA A 58 -6.64 -0.43 5.34
CA ALA A 58 -7.34 -0.11 6.59
C ALA A 58 -7.65 1.39 6.73
N ALA A 59 -6.72 2.26 6.34
CA ALA A 59 -6.92 3.72 6.34
C ALA A 59 -8.03 4.13 5.36
N VAL A 60 -8.06 3.54 4.16
CA VAL A 60 -9.14 3.79 3.19
C VAL A 60 -10.50 3.33 3.72
N ARG A 61 -10.58 2.15 4.38
CA ARG A 61 -11.81 1.72 5.06
C ARG A 61 -12.27 2.71 6.14
N ALA A 62 -11.33 3.27 6.90
CA ALA A 62 -11.64 4.26 7.93
C ALA A 62 -12.17 5.56 7.31
N TYR A 63 -11.61 5.99 6.18
CA TYR A 63 -12.10 7.13 5.41
C TYR A 63 -13.54 6.93 4.90
N GLU A 64 -13.85 5.74 4.37
CA GLU A 64 -15.23 5.41 3.95
C GLU A 64 -16.21 5.40 5.13
N LYS A 65 -15.79 4.85 6.29
CA LYS A 65 -16.59 4.90 7.53
C LYS A 65 -16.81 6.32 8.03
N ALA A 66 -15.89 7.24 7.77
CA ALA A 66 -16.05 8.66 8.05
C ALA A 66 -16.95 9.40 7.04
N SER A 67 -17.70 8.66 6.20
CA SER A 67 -18.55 9.16 5.11
C SER A 67 -17.81 9.73 3.91
N GLY A 68 -16.52 9.44 3.76
CA GLY A 68 -15.74 9.75 2.57
C GLY A 68 -16.04 8.79 1.42
N ARG A 69 -15.78 9.20 0.17
CA ARG A 69 -15.85 8.31 -0.98
C ARG A 69 -14.45 7.92 -1.40
N ARG A 70 -14.19 6.62 -1.55
CA ARG A 70 -12.87 6.12 -2.00
C ARG A 70 -12.40 6.71 -3.34
N ASP A 71 -13.31 7.23 -4.17
CA ASP A 71 -13.00 7.93 -5.42
C ASP A 71 -12.43 9.35 -5.24
N ASP A 72 -12.58 9.94 -4.04
CA ASP A 72 -12.01 11.25 -3.68
C ASP A 72 -10.53 11.16 -3.30
N LEU A 73 -9.99 9.93 -3.15
CA LEU A 73 -8.61 9.66 -2.77
C LEU A 73 -7.73 9.46 -4.01
N ASP A 74 -6.58 10.15 -4.04
CA ASP A 74 -5.57 9.92 -5.07
C ASP A 74 -4.69 8.72 -4.69
N LEU A 75 -5.12 7.53 -5.13
CA LEU A 75 -4.39 6.27 -4.92
C LEU A 75 -3.42 5.94 -6.06
N GLY A 76 -3.36 6.77 -7.11
CA GLY A 76 -2.51 6.54 -8.29
C GLY A 76 -2.61 5.11 -8.86
N ALA A 77 -1.45 4.49 -9.08
CA ALA A 77 -1.32 3.14 -9.65
C ALA A 77 -1.91 2.03 -8.75
N LEU A 78 -2.03 2.27 -7.45
CA LEU A 78 -2.51 1.27 -6.48
C LEU A 78 -4.03 1.21 -6.40
N ARG A 79 -4.75 2.13 -7.07
CA ARG A 79 -6.22 2.24 -6.98
C ARG A 79 -6.92 0.89 -7.15
N ASN A 80 -6.60 0.16 -8.20
CA ASN A 80 -7.25 -1.12 -8.50
C ASN A 80 -6.95 -2.17 -7.42
N GLN A 81 -5.69 -2.28 -6.98
CA GLN A 81 -5.28 -3.24 -5.96
C GLN A 81 -5.93 -2.95 -4.61
N VAL A 82 -5.97 -1.67 -4.20
CA VAL A 82 -6.63 -1.24 -2.97
C VAL A 82 -8.12 -1.53 -3.05
N TYR A 83 -8.78 -1.24 -4.17
CA TYR A 83 -10.22 -1.49 -4.33
C TYR A 83 -10.54 -2.99 -4.30
N GLU A 84 -9.76 -3.83 -4.98
CA GLU A 84 -9.91 -5.28 -4.90
C GLU A 84 -9.72 -5.81 -3.47
N ALA A 85 -8.72 -5.30 -2.73
CA ALA A 85 -8.49 -5.67 -1.34
C ALA A 85 -9.60 -5.19 -0.40
N LEU A 86 -10.23 -4.06 -0.70
CA LEU A 86 -11.42 -3.57 0.00
C LEU A 86 -12.63 -4.47 -0.27
N ASP A 87 -12.88 -4.85 -1.52
CA ASP A 87 -14.05 -5.62 -1.91
C ASP A 87 -13.99 -7.09 -1.47
N ARG A 88 -12.78 -7.64 -1.22
CA ARG A 88 -12.57 -9.04 -0.79
C ARG A 88 -12.75 -9.31 0.71
N GLY A 89 -12.89 -8.29 1.57
CA GLY A 89 -13.00 -8.49 3.03
C GLY A 89 -13.83 -7.45 3.73
#